data_AF-A0A5N5TEP0-F1
#
_entry.id   AF-A0A5N5TEP0-F1
#
_cell.length_a   1.000
_cell.length_b   1.000
_cell.length_c   1.000
_cell.angle_alpha   90.00
_cell.angle_beta   90.00
_cell.angle_gamma   90.00
#
_symmetry.space_group_name_H-M   'P 1'
#
loop_
_entity.id
_entity.type
_entity.pdbx_description
1 polymer ?
#
loop_
_entity_poly.entity_id
_entity_poly.type
_entity_poly.pdbx_seq_one_letter_code
_entity_poly.pdbx_strand_id
1 'polypeptide(L)'
;MNALQETYTNFSVIGFPCNQFWKQEPGANGTEILNGIKHVRPGGGFLPNFVLFKKIEVNGDNEHPLYTYLKSSCPPTRNYFSSSEKLFYETLNNNDIRWNWEKFLITKSGKPYMRYDPGTRPSEIKGDIEFLLMQDY
;
A
#
# COMPACT_ATOMS: atom_id res chain seq x y z
N MET A 1 0.11 4.70 -9.96
CA MET A 1 -0.73 5.32 -8.91
C MET A 1 -1.13 6.74 -9.28
N ASN A 2 -0.21 7.66 -9.63
CA ASN A 2 -0.59 9.01 -10.09
C ASN A 2 -1.68 9.03 -11.17
N ALA A 3 -1.52 8.21 -12.21
CA ALA A 3 -2.52 8.11 -13.27
C ALA A 3 -3.90 7.67 -12.76
N LEU A 4 -3.99 6.77 -11.77
CA LEU A 4 -5.29 6.40 -11.17
C LEU A 4 -5.89 7.56 -10.38
N GLN A 5 -5.07 8.28 -9.61
CA GLN A 5 -5.51 9.46 -8.86
C GLN A 5 -6.04 10.58 -9.78
N GLU A 6 -5.45 10.74 -10.97
CA GLU A 6 -5.89 11.72 -11.97
C GLU A 6 -7.13 11.27 -12.75
N THR A 7 -7.34 9.97 -12.93
CA THR A 7 -8.43 9.44 -13.76
C THR A 7 -9.80 9.68 -13.13
N TYR A 8 -9.91 9.58 -11.81
CA TYR A 8 -11.20 9.55 -11.11
C TYR A 8 -11.27 10.66 -10.06
N THR A 9 -12.30 11.50 -10.14
CA THR A 9 -12.49 12.65 -9.23
C THR A 9 -12.97 12.24 -7.83
N ASN A 10 -13.78 11.18 -7.73
CA ASN A 10 -14.35 10.67 -6.47
C ASN A 10 -13.58 9.46 -5.90
N PHE A 11 -12.27 9.42 -6.14
CA PHE A 11 -11.37 8.36 -5.70
C PHE A 11 -10.10 8.98 -5.14
N SER A 12 -9.51 8.35 -4.13
CA SER A 12 -8.26 8.82 -3.53
C SER A 12 -7.30 7.66 -3.34
N VAL A 13 -6.08 7.86 -3.83
CA VAL A 13 -4.94 7.02 -3.49
C VAL A 13 -4.31 7.58 -2.23
N ILE A 14 -3.92 6.69 -1.32
CA ILE A 14 -3.08 7.04 -0.18
C ILE A 14 -1.94 6.04 -0.07
N GLY A 15 -0.76 6.51 0.33
CA GLY A 15 0.42 5.68 0.50
C GLY A 15 0.97 5.72 1.92
N PHE A 16 1.39 4.57 2.41
CA PHE A 16 2.02 4.39 3.71
C PHE A 16 3.44 3.83 3.49
N PRO A 17 4.48 4.66 3.59
CA PRO A 17 5.86 4.17 3.54
C PRO A 17 6.08 3.14 4.65
N CYS A 18 6.83 2.08 4.35
CA CYS A 18 7.14 1.00 5.30
C CYS A 18 8.50 0.40 4.96
N ASN A 19 9.32 0.13 5.98
CA ASN A 19 10.68 -0.37 5.79
C ASN A 19 10.86 -1.86 6.14
N GLN A 20 9.77 -2.58 6.38
CA GLN A 20 9.80 -3.98 6.85
C GLN A 20 10.18 -4.99 5.77
N PHE A 21 10.18 -4.60 4.49
CA PHE A 21 10.41 -5.50 3.36
C PHE A 21 11.74 -5.16 2.68
N TRP A 22 12.77 -5.96 2.96
CA TRP A 22 14.16 -5.79 2.49
C TRP A 22 14.73 -4.38 2.66
N LYS A 23 14.29 -3.67 3.71
CA LYS A 23 14.71 -2.30 4.00
C LYS A 23 14.65 -1.36 2.79
N GLN A 24 13.62 -1.51 1.95
CA GLN A 24 13.50 -0.76 0.68
C GLN A 24 13.01 0.69 0.85
N GLU A 25 12.69 1.13 2.08
CA GLU A 25 12.28 2.49 2.42
C GLU A 25 13.19 3.09 3.51
N PRO A 26 14.50 3.29 3.22
CA PRO A 26 15.50 3.68 4.21
C PRO A 26 15.38 5.13 4.68
N GLY A 27 14.65 6.00 3.97
CA GLY A 27 14.51 7.41 4.31
C GLY A 27 14.00 7.60 5.74
N ALA A 28 14.70 8.42 6.53
CA ALA A 28 14.43 8.63 7.95
C ALA A 28 13.14 9.42 8.19
N ASN A 29 12.78 10.33 7.28
CA ASN A 29 11.61 11.18 7.38
C ASN A 29 10.98 11.46 6.00
N GLY A 30 9.84 12.17 5.99
CA GLY A 30 9.10 12.46 4.77
C GLY A 30 9.91 13.24 3.73
N THR A 31 10.82 14.12 4.14
CA THR A 31 11.67 14.89 3.23
C THR A 31 12.63 13.98 2.46
N GLU A 32 13.29 13.05 3.15
CA GLU A 32 14.21 12.11 2.49
C GLU A 32 13.47 11.15 1.56
N ILE A 33 12.28 10.67 1.96
CA ILE A 33 11.43 9.82 1.13
C ILE A 33 11.05 10.57 -0.17
N LEU A 34 10.55 11.81 -0.04
CA LEU A 34 10.18 12.63 -1.21
C LEU A 34 11.39 12.96 -2.09
N ASN A 35 12.56 13.23 -1.51
CA ASN A 35 13.78 13.46 -2.27
C ASN A 35 14.21 12.19 -3.03
N GLY A 36 14.12 11.02 -2.41
CA GLY A 36 14.39 9.74 -3.06
C GLY A 36 13.47 9.50 -4.25
N ILE A 37 12.17 9.77 -4.08
CA ILE A 37 11.16 9.67 -5.15
C ILE A 37 11.46 10.64 -6.29
N LYS A 38 11.74 11.92 -5.97
CA LYS A 38 11.93 12.99 -6.93
C LYS A 38 13.23 12.92 -7.71
N HIS A 39 14.31 12.52 -7.05
CA HIS A 39 15.66 12.64 -7.60
C HIS A 39 16.35 11.31 -7.90
N VAL A 40 15.92 10.20 -7.28
CA VAL A 40 16.62 8.90 -7.39
C VAL A 40 15.77 7.88 -8.13
N ARG A 41 14.63 7.48 -7.54
CA ARG A 41 13.71 6.50 -8.15
C ARG A 41 12.29 6.76 -7.66
N PRO A 42 11.33 7.10 -8.53
CA PRO A 42 11.45 7.12 -9.99
C PRO A 42 12.42 8.16 -10.58
N GLY A 43 12.72 9.23 -9.84
CA GLY A 43 13.62 10.29 -10.31
C GLY A 43 12.95 11.21 -11.33
N GLY A 44 13.75 12.00 -12.05
CA GLY A 44 13.27 12.85 -13.15
C GLY A 44 12.30 13.96 -12.74
N GLY A 45 12.29 14.35 -11.45
CA GLY A 45 11.35 15.35 -10.94
C GLY A 45 9.97 14.79 -10.61
N PHE A 46 9.79 13.46 -10.65
CA PHE A 46 8.53 12.82 -10.32
C PHE A 46 8.07 13.18 -8.90
N LEU A 47 6.79 13.54 -8.76
CA LEU A 47 6.15 13.79 -7.48
C LEU A 47 4.85 12.98 -7.40
N PRO A 48 4.56 12.30 -6.27
CA PRO A 48 3.25 11.72 -6.03
C PRO A 48 2.19 12.83 -6.01
N ASN A 49 1.10 12.63 -6.74
CA ASN A 49 -0.04 13.55 -6.75
C ASN A 49 -1.13 13.15 -5.73
N PHE A 50 -0.75 12.27 -4.79
CA PHE A 50 -1.62 11.67 -3.80
C PHE A 50 -0.94 11.72 -2.42
N VAL A 51 -1.72 11.52 -1.36
CA VAL A 51 -1.22 11.67 0.01
C VAL A 51 -0.26 10.54 0.37
N LEU A 52 0.95 10.93 0.79
CA LEU A 52 1.86 10.05 1.51
C LEU A 52 1.81 10.36 3.00
N PHE A 53 1.50 9.34 3.81
CA PHE A 53 1.52 9.43 5.25
C PHE A 53 2.94 9.24 5.82
N LYS A 54 3.07 9.39 7.13
CA LYS A 54 4.29 9.03 7.85
C LYS A 54 4.61 7.55 7.64
N LYS A 55 5.91 7.23 7.72
CA LYS A 55 6.38 5.85 7.70
C LYS A 55 5.82 5.10 8.91
N ILE A 56 5.29 3.89 8.68
CA ILE A 56 4.68 3.04 9.71
C ILE A 56 5.13 1.59 9.52
N GLU A 57 4.86 0.77 10.54
CA GLU A 57 4.91 -0.68 10.44
C GLU A 57 3.52 -1.22 10.07
N VAL A 58 3.50 -2.28 9.26
CA VAL A 58 2.27 -2.89 8.73
C VAL A 58 2.10 -4.35 9.17
N ASN A 59 3.16 -4.95 9.72
CA ASN A 59 3.19 -6.28 10.31
C ASN A 59 3.92 -6.27 11.67
N GLY A 60 3.78 -7.36 12.42
CA GLY A 60 4.43 -7.55 13.71
C GLY A 60 3.79 -6.76 14.84
N ASP A 61 4.36 -6.85 16.04
CA ASP A 61 3.72 -6.37 17.28
C ASP A 61 3.50 -4.85 17.33
N ASN A 62 4.25 -4.06 16.54
CA ASN A 62 4.11 -2.61 16.46
C ASN A 62 3.35 -2.15 15.21
N GLU A 63 2.65 -3.05 14.51
CA GLU A 63 1.88 -2.68 13.33
C GLU A 63 0.83 -1.61 13.65
N HIS A 64 0.60 -0.73 12.68
CA HIS A 64 -0.38 0.32 12.82
C HIS A 64 -1.81 -0.29 12.88
N PRO A 65 -2.70 0.16 13.79
CA PRO A 65 -4.05 -0.42 13.95
C PRO A 65 -4.90 -0.45 12.68
N LEU A 66 -4.67 0.51 11.77
CA LEU A 66 -5.25 0.49 10.42
C LEU A 66 -4.92 -0.81 9.67
N TYR A 67 -3.66 -1.23 9.67
CA TYR A 67 -3.24 -2.44 8.98
C TYR A 67 -3.70 -3.71 9.69
N THR A 68 -3.82 -3.69 11.02
CA THR A 68 -4.51 -4.78 11.75
C THR A 68 -5.93 -4.98 11.22
N TYR A 69 -6.71 -3.90 11.12
CA TYR A 69 -8.08 -3.93 10.60
C TYR A 69 -8.16 -4.36 9.13
N LEU A 70 -7.28 -3.83 8.27
CA LEU A 70 -7.27 -4.16 6.85
C LEU A 70 -6.90 -5.64 6.62
N LYS A 71 -5.86 -6.13 7.30
CA LYS A 71 -5.40 -7.52 7.20
C LYS A 71 -6.42 -8.52 7.74
N SER A 72 -7.21 -8.17 8.76
CA SER A 72 -8.28 -9.04 9.26
C SER A 72 -9.50 -9.09 8.35
N SER A 73 -9.68 -8.10 7.47
CA SER A 73 -10.88 -7.96 6.64
C SER A 73 -10.79 -8.66 5.28
N CYS A 74 -9.59 -8.97 4.80
CA CYS A 74 -9.38 -9.63 3.50
C CYS A 74 -8.36 -10.77 3.61
N PRO A 75 -8.58 -11.92 2.94
CA PRO A 75 -7.60 -13.01 2.88
C PRO A 75 -6.22 -12.55 2.38
N PRO A 76 -5.12 -13.20 2.79
CA PRO A 76 -3.79 -12.86 2.31
C PRO A 76 -3.64 -13.10 0.80
N THR A 77 -2.79 -12.32 0.14
CA THR A 77 -2.62 -12.40 -1.32
C THR A 77 -1.78 -13.60 -1.78
N ARG A 78 -0.99 -14.19 -0.87
CA ARG A 78 -0.13 -15.35 -1.12
C ARG A 78 -0.16 -16.31 0.06
N ASN A 79 -0.03 -17.60 -0.25
CA ASN A 79 0.11 -18.68 0.73
C ASN A 79 1.56 -18.91 1.20
N TYR A 80 2.51 -18.08 0.77
CA TYR A 80 3.91 -18.12 1.17
C TYR A 80 4.43 -16.74 1.54
N PHE A 81 5.55 -16.73 2.27
CA PHE A 81 6.31 -15.54 2.64
C PHE A 81 7.61 -15.46 1.86
N SER A 82 8.19 -14.27 1.77
CA SER A 82 9.61 -14.12 1.40
C SER A 82 10.51 -14.75 2.47
N SER A 83 11.78 -15.03 2.12
CA SER A 83 12.75 -15.52 3.12
C SER A 83 12.81 -14.60 4.33
N SER A 84 13.03 -15.17 5.53
CA SER A 84 13.06 -14.40 6.78
C SER A 84 14.16 -13.33 6.79
N GLU A 85 15.27 -13.54 6.09
CA GLU A 85 16.31 -12.51 5.87
C GLU A 85 15.77 -11.23 5.19
N LYS A 86 14.64 -11.35 4.46
CA LYS A 86 13.99 -10.25 3.73
C LYS A 86 12.86 -9.58 4.51
N LEU A 87 12.49 -10.12 5.66
CA LEU A 87 11.37 -9.65 6.47
C LEU A 87 11.90 -9.10 7.79
N PHE A 88 11.76 -7.79 7.98
CA PHE A 88 12.29 -7.06 9.12
C PHE A 88 11.17 -6.76 10.12
N TYR A 89 10.55 -7.82 10.63
CA TYR A 89 9.59 -7.81 11.73
C TYR A 89 9.54 -9.20 12.39
N GLU A 90 9.04 -9.26 13.60
CA GLU A 90 8.93 -10.50 14.38
C GLU A 90 7.52 -11.11 14.26
N THR A 91 7.41 -12.39 14.59
CA THR A 91 6.15 -13.16 14.63
C THR A 91 5.31 -13.09 13.35
N LEU A 92 5.47 -14.10 12.48
CA LEU A 92 4.68 -14.18 11.25
C LEU A 92 3.22 -14.58 11.54
N ASN A 93 2.30 -13.81 10.96
CA ASN A 93 0.87 -14.09 10.98
C ASN A 93 0.37 -14.40 9.57
N ASN A 94 -0.55 -15.35 9.45
CA ASN A 94 -1.11 -15.77 8.15
C ASN A 94 -1.66 -14.61 7.31
N ASN A 95 -2.17 -13.54 7.95
CA ASN A 95 -2.74 -12.40 7.25
C ASN A 95 -1.74 -11.28 6.91
N ASP A 96 -0.47 -11.40 7.28
CA ASP A 96 0.55 -10.36 7.07
C ASP A 96 0.66 -9.87 5.63
N ILE A 97 0.99 -8.59 5.47
CA ILE A 97 1.37 -8.02 4.18
C ILE A 97 2.59 -8.79 3.66
N ARG A 98 2.55 -9.21 2.41
CA ARG A 98 3.54 -10.10 1.80
C ARG A 98 4.74 -9.34 1.26
N TRP A 99 4.54 -8.12 0.76
CA TRP A 99 5.62 -7.29 0.24
C TRP A 99 5.23 -5.82 0.08
N ASN A 100 6.21 -4.99 -0.30
CA ASN A 100 5.98 -3.65 -0.82
C ASN A 100 4.96 -3.67 -1.97
N TRP A 101 4.12 -2.63 -2.04
CA TRP A 101 3.07 -2.46 -3.05
C TRP A 101 1.85 -3.36 -2.93
N GLU A 102 1.60 -4.01 -1.80
CA GLU A 102 0.27 -4.59 -1.56
C GLU A 102 -0.79 -3.50 -1.42
N LYS A 103 -2.03 -3.77 -1.86
CA LYS A 103 -3.05 -2.72 -2.04
C LYS A 103 -4.37 -3.17 -1.43
N PHE A 104 -5.10 -2.24 -0.82
CA PHE A 104 -6.47 -2.44 -0.38
C PHE A 104 -7.36 -1.43 -1.10
N LEU A 105 -8.47 -1.90 -1.68
CA LEU A 105 -9.53 -1.03 -2.18
C LEU A 105 -10.63 -0.95 -1.11
N ILE A 106 -11.00 0.27 -0.77
CA ILE A 106 -11.95 0.58 0.31
C ILE A 106 -13.18 1.24 -0.32
N THR A 107 -14.37 0.86 0.13
CA THR A 107 -15.64 1.45 -0.31
C THR A 107 -15.82 2.87 0.22
N LYS A 108 -16.76 3.64 -0.35
CA LYS A 108 -17.16 4.97 0.16
C LYS A 108 -17.61 4.95 1.63
N SER A 109 -18.18 3.82 2.07
CA SER A 109 -18.59 3.58 3.46
C SER A 109 -17.44 3.20 4.41
N GLY A 110 -16.20 3.17 3.92
CA GLY A 110 -15.01 2.88 4.72
C GLY A 110 -14.73 1.39 4.96
N LYS A 111 -15.43 0.48 4.24
CA LYS A 111 -15.23 -0.97 4.39
C LYS A 111 -14.22 -1.49 3.37
N PRO A 112 -13.30 -2.40 3.74
CA PRO A 112 -12.44 -3.08 2.77
C PRO A 112 -13.27 -3.89 1.77
N TYR A 113 -13.06 -3.64 0.48
CA TYR A 113 -13.68 -4.37 -0.62
C TYR A 113 -12.79 -5.52 -1.08
N MET A 114 -11.51 -5.22 -1.37
CA MET A 114 -10.59 -6.21 -1.91
C MET A 114 -9.14 -5.88 -1.57
N ARG A 115 -8.32 -6.93 -1.48
CA ARG A 115 -6.87 -6.87 -1.23
C ARG A 115 -6.14 -7.46 -2.44
N TYR A 116 -5.17 -6.73 -2.97
CA TYR A 116 -4.46 -7.07 -4.21
C TYR A 116 -2.99 -7.33 -3.95
N ASP A 117 -2.47 -8.33 -4.66
CA ASP A 117 -1.06 -8.71 -4.60
C ASP A 117 -0.13 -7.54 -4.97
N PRO A 118 1.10 -7.51 -4.42
CA PRO A 118 2.16 -6.61 -4.88
C PRO A 118 2.30 -6.51 -6.40
N GLY A 119 2.19 -7.64 -7.10
CA GLY A 119 2.34 -7.75 -8.55
C GLY A 119 1.15 -7.25 -9.37
N THR A 120 -0.03 -7.10 -8.78
CA THR A 120 -1.22 -6.59 -9.48
C THR A 120 -0.98 -5.15 -9.92
N ARG A 121 -1.08 -4.89 -11.23
CA ARG A 121 -0.83 -3.57 -11.81
C ARG A 121 -2.00 -2.63 -11.50
N PRO A 122 -1.74 -1.32 -11.35
CA PRO A 122 -2.81 -0.33 -11.17
C PRO A 122 -3.92 -0.38 -12.24
N SER A 123 -3.58 -0.73 -13.48
CA SER A 123 -4.55 -0.87 -14.57
C SER A 123 -5.55 -2.01 -14.36
N GLU A 124 -5.13 -3.08 -13.67
CA GLU A 124 -5.97 -4.25 -13.42
C GLU A 124 -7.02 -3.98 -12.33
N ILE A 125 -6.84 -2.94 -11.52
CA ILE A 125 -7.75 -2.55 -10.43
C ILE A 125 -8.85 -1.59 -10.92
N LYS A 126 -8.73 -1.05 -12.14
CA LYS A 126 -9.66 -0.04 -12.68
C LYS A 126 -11.11 -0.52 -12.71
N GLY A 127 -11.35 -1.77 -13.12
CA GLY A 127 -12.69 -2.33 -13.21
C GLY A 127 -13.40 -2.36 -11.85
N ASP A 128 -12.68 -2.73 -10.79
CA ASP A 128 -13.22 -2.71 -9.42
C ASP A 128 -13.48 -1.28 -8.92
N ILE A 129 -12.58 -0.34 -9.24
CA ILE A 129 -12.75 1.08 -8.89
C ILE A 129 -14.02 1.62 -9.58
N GLU A 130 -14.15 1.41 -10.88
CA GLU A 130 -15.31 1.85 -11.66
C GLU A 130 -16.59 1.21 -11.15
N PHE A 131 -16.57 -0.08 -10.86
CA PHE A 131 -17.69 -0.79 -10.26
C PHE A 131 -18.15 -0.12 -8.95
N LEU A 132 -17.23 0.17 -8.03
CA LEU A 132 -17.55 0.83 -6.75
C LEU A 132 -17.98 2.28 -6.90
N LEU A 133 -17.42 3.01 -7.87
CA LEU A 133 -17.80 4.40 -8.13
C LEU A 133 -19.24 4.52 -8.66
N MET A 134 -19.68 3.54 -9.45
CA MET A 134 -21.06 3.43 -9.97
C MET A 134 -22.09 3.01 -8.90
N GLN A 135 -21.66 2.58 -7.72
CA GLN A 135 -22.61 2.28 -6.64
C GLN A 135 -22.98 3.58 -5.89
N ASP A 136 -24.29 3.81 -5.75
CA ASP A 136 -24.89 5.01 -5.11
C ASP A 136 -25.01 4.90 -3.58
N TYR A 137 -24.21 4.07 -2.92
CA TYR A 137 -24.21 3.96 -1.45
C TYR A 137 -23.48 5.11 -0.76
#